data_AF-A0A3M2ECX0-F1
#
_entry.id   AF-A0A3M2ECX0-F1
#
_cell.length_a   1.000
_cell.length_b   1.000
_cell.length_c   1.000
_cell.angle_alpha   90.00
_cell.angle_beta   90.00
_cell.angle_gamma   90.00
#
_symmetry.space_group_name_H-M   'P 1'
#
loop_
_entity.id
_entity.type
_entity.pdbx_description
1 polymer ?
#
loop_
_entity_poly.entity_id
_entity_poly.type
_entity_poly.pdbx_seq_one_letter_code
_entity_poly.pdbx_strand_id
1 'polypeptide(L)'
;MRFLDRLNHALEPHLPEQRLFLRSARGTRFVRFRPVTLATITLGAGVGLAWSIFATAVFFMDLIGDGNAREQAMLEQSLYEQRLNQLAADRDQRSAEAESAIRRFYTALDKVSDMQTELLSSEERRRELETAIDVLQGKLRDALRDREAATKRADALAAELGRLTGSVRTTAGELDELRATTDYLATVLTETAAERDDAVLAALDAEDRAQDVRRRLLLAQERSERVFARLEDAIAVSVEPLEKVFRKVGLDPDRLIATVRAGYSGQGGPLTPIAMSTKG
;
A
#
# COMPACT_ATOMS: atom_id res chain seq x y z
N MET A 1 3.44 -107.15 29.00
CA MET A 1 4.24 -106.58 30.11
C MET A 1 5.75 -106.44 29.80
N ARG A 2 6.41 -107.37 29.10
CA ARG A 2 7.87 -107.31 28.78
C ARG A 2 8.39 -106.04 28.08
N PHE A 3 7.56 -105.29 27.35
CA PHE A 3 8.01 -104.09 26.63
C PHE A 3 8.22 -102.89 27.55
N LEU A 4 7.33 -102.72 28.53
CA LEU A 4 7.41 -101.66 29.55
C LEU A 4 8.60 -101.88 30.47
N ASP A 5 8.90 -103.13 30.83
CA ASP A 5 10.05 -103.46 31.69
C ASP A 5 11.39 -103.22 30.97
N ARG A 6 11.48 -103.51 29.66
CA ARG A 6 12.66 -103.20 28.83
C ARG A 6 12.89 -101.70 28.67
N LEU A 7 11.81 -100.95 28.43
CA LEU A 7 11.87 -99.49 28.39
C LEU A 7 12.30 -98.92 29.75
N ASN A 8 11.76 -99.46 30.85
CA ASN A 8 12.12 -99.03 32.19
C ASN A 8 13.62 -99.23 32.48
N HIS A 9 14.17 -100.38 32.08
CA HIS A 9 15.60 -100.70 32.29
C HIS A 9 16.53 -99.87 31.38
N ALA A 10 16.10 -99.56 30.16
CA ALA A 10 16.88 -98.72 29.24
C ALA A 10 16.91 -97.24 29.67
N LEU A 11 15.86 -96.74 30.33
CA LEU A 11 15.77 -95.37 30.85
C LEU A 11 16.35 -95.20 32.27
N GLU A 12 16.60 -96.30 32.99
CA GLU A 12 17.15 -96.32 34.35
C GLU A 12 18.46 -95.53 34.54
N PRO A 13 19.40 -95.47 33.57
CA PRO A 13 20.63 -94.68 33.71
C PRO A 13 20.42 -93.16 33.66
N HIS A 14 19.37 -92.70 32.95
CA HIS A 14 19.12 -91.27 32.72
C HIS A 14 18.02 -90.71 33.62
N LEU A 15 17.04 -91.54 34.02
CA LEU A 15 15.97 -91.19 34.96
C LEU A 15 15.89 -92.26 36.05
N PRO A 16 16.69 -92.14 37.13
CA PRO A 16 16.68 -93.11 38.22
C PRO A 16 15.33 -93.12 38.94
N GLU A 17 14.95 -94.27 39.50
CA GLU A 17 13.69 -94.41 40.23
C GLU A 17 13.64 -93.45 41.43
N GLN A 18 12.75 -92.45 41.39
CA GLN A 18 12.57 -91.53 42.50
C GLN A 18 11.54 -92.06 43.49
N ARG A 19 11.95 -92.17 44.76
CA ARG A 19 11.12 -92.60 45.88
C ARG A 19 10.77 -91.38 46.71
N LEU A 20 9.53 -90.93 46.62
CA LEU A 20 9.04 -89.83 47.43
C LEU A 20 8.48 -90.38 48.75
N PHE A 21 9.07 -89.99 49.86
CA PHE A 21 8.60 -90.36 51.19
C PHE A 21 7.72 -89.25 51.74
N LEU A 22 6.40 -89.47 51.70
CA LEU A 22 5.44 -88.56 52.32
C LEU A 22 5.18 -89.03 53.74
N ARG A 23 5.68 -88.27 54.72
CA ARG A 23 5.40 -88.50 56.14
C ARG A 23 4.21 -87.65 56.56
N SER A 24 3.10 -88.31 56.88
CA SER A 24 1.91 -87.69 57.47
C SER A 24 1.82 -88.06 58.96
N ALA A 25 1.13 -87.24 59.75
CA ALA A 25 0.91 -87.46 61.19
C ALA A 25 0.22 -88.80 61.53
N ARG A 26 -0.42 -89.45 60.55
CA ARG A 26 -1.07 -90.76 60.69
C ARG A 26 -0.34 -91.93 60.01
N GLY A 27 0.86 -91.71 59.46
CA GLY A 27 1.70 -92.78 58.88
C GLY A 27 2.58 -92.32 57.71
N THR A 28 3.61 -93.11 57.38
CA THR A 28 4.45 -92.92 56.19
C THR A 28 3.91 -93.73 55.02
N ARG A 29 3.62 -93.07 53.90
CA ARG A 29 3.19 -93.74 52.66
C ARG A 29 4.26 -93.54 51.59
N PHE A 30 4.70 -94.63 50.97
CA PHE A 30 5.68 -94.58 49.90
C PHE A 30 4.95 -94.61 48.55
N VAL A 31 5.32 -93.69 47.66
CA VAL A 31 4.91 -93.72 46.26
C VAL A 31 6.17 -93.87 45.42
N ARG A 32 6.19 -94.90 44.57
CA ARG A 32 7.30 -95.18 43.66
C ARG A 32 6.94 -94.66 42.29
N PHE A 33 7.72 -93.73 41.77
CA PHE A 33 7.58 -93.28 40.39
C PHE A 33 8.47 -94.14 39.50
N ARG A 34 7.85 -94.86 38.56
CA ARG A 34 8.60 -95.62 37.57
C ARG A 34 9.28 -94.66 36.58
N PRO A 35 10.52 -94.92 36.14
CA PRO A 35 11.25 -94.13 35.14
C PRO A 35 10.42 -93.78 33.90
N VAL A 36 9.60 -94.72 33.41
CA VAL A 36 8.68 -94.48 32.28
C VAL A 36 7.67 -93.36 32.58
N THR A 37 7.11 -93.31 33.79
CA THR A 37 6.14 -92.27 34.18
C THR A 37 6.82 -90.90 34.26
N LEU A 38 8.04 -90.84 34.80
CA LEU A 38 8.81 -89.60 34.89
C LEU A 38 9.16 -89.08 33.48
N ALA A 39 9.57 -89.96 32.56
CA ALA A 39 9.84 -89.60 31.16
C ALA A 39 8.60 -89.08 30.42
N THR A 40 7.43 -89.68 30.64
CA THR A 40 6.18 -89.19 30.03
C THR A 40 5.76 -87.82 30.57
N ILE A 41 5.97 -87.56 31.86
CA ILE A 41 5.65 -86.26 32.48
C ILE A 41 6.61 -85.18 31.96
N THR A 42 7.91 -85.46 31.87
CA THR A 42 8.90 -84.49 31.39
C THR A 42 8.74 -84.18 29.90
N LEU A 43 8.49 -85.19 29.07
CA LEU A 43 8.18 -85.00 27.65
C LEU A 43 6.87 -84.23 27.46
N GLY A 44 5.83 -84.57 28.22
CA GLY A 44 4.56 -83.86 28.17
C GLY A 44 4.69 -82.38 28.56
N ALA A 45 5.44 -82.09 29.63
CA ALA A 45 5.74 -80.73 30.05
C ALA A 45 6.58 -79.97 29.00
N GLY A 46 7.58 -80.63 28.41
CA GLY A 46 8.42 -80.03 27.36
C GLY A 46 7.62 -79.69 26.10
N VAL A 47 6.74 -80.59 25.65
CA VAL A 47 5.84 -80.35 24.51
C VAL A 47 4.85 -79.22 24.82
N GLY A 48 4.28 -79.19 26.03
CA GLY A 48 3.38 -78.12 26.46
C GLY A 48 4.06 -76.74 26.48
N LEU A 49 5.30 -76.66 26.97
CA LEU A 49 6.09 -75.42 26.96
C LEU A 49 6.42 -74.99 25.52
N ALA A 50 6.91 -75.91 24.68
CA ALA A 50 7.21 -75.63 23.29
C ALA A 50 5.96 -75.13 22.53
N TRP A 51 4.81 -75.78 22.76
CA TRP A 51 3.54 -75.36 22.19
C TRP A 51 3.11 -73.97 22.68
N SER A 52 3.27 -73.67 23.97
CA SER A 52 2.92 -72.36 24.54
C SER A 52 3.79 -71.24 23.95
N ILE A 53 5.09 -71.49 23.76
CA ILE A 53 6.01 -70.56 23.11
C ILE A 53 5.59 -70.33 21.65
N PHE A 54 5.32 -71.40 20.91
CA PHE A 54 4.88 -71.31 19.51
C PHE A 54 3.56 -70.55 19.37
N ALA A 55 2.56 -70.87 20.19
CA ALA A 55 1.27 -70.19 20.18
C ALA A 55 1.39 -68.69 20.54
N THR A 56 2.24 -68.36 21.51
CA THR A 56 2.51 -66.96 21.89
C THR A 56 3.19 -66.20 20.75
N ALA A 57 4.16 -66.82 20.07
CA ALA A 57 4.86 -66.19 18.94
C ALA A 57 3.91 -65.90 17.76
N VAL A 58 3.02 -66.83 17.42
CA VAL A 58 2.00 -66.63 16.36
C VAL A 58 1.07 -65.46 16.73
N PHE A 59 0.58 -65.41 17.97
CA PHE A 59 -0.29 -64.33 18.43
C PHE A 59 0.40 -62.95 18.39
N PHE A 60 1.67 -62.87 18.77
CA PHE A 60 2.44 -61.62 18.68
C PHE A 60 2.69 -61.18 17.23
N MET A 61 2.88 -62.13 16.32
CA MET A 61 3.03 -61.84 14.89
C MET A 61 1.75 -61.25 14.30
N ASP A 62 0.58 -61.77 14.70
CA ASP A 62 -0.72 -61.22 14.28
C ASP A 62 -1.05 -59.87 14.97
N LEU A 63 -0.54 -59.63 16.18
CA LEU A 63 -0.73 -58.34 16.88
C LEU A 63 0.14 -57.21 16.31
N ILE A 64 1.29 -57.53 15.73
CA ILE A 64 2.30 -56.55 15.27
C ILE A 64 2.34 -56.45 13.74
N GLY A 65 2.02 -57.53 13.02
CA GLY A 65 2.22 -57.65 11.58
C GLY A 65 0.97 -57.38 10.74
N ASP A 66 1.12 -56.53 9.74
CA ASP A 66 0.27 -56.40 8.53
C ASP A 66 -1.08 -55.68 8.60
N GLY A 67 -1.93 -55.87 9.62
CA GLY A 67 -3.26 -55.23 9.61
C GLY A 67 -3.22 -53.71 9.81
N ASN A 68 -2.45 -53.26 10.80
CA ASN A 68 -2.50 -51.88 11.29
C ASN A 68 -1.53 -50.95 10.55
N ALA A 69 -0.34 -51.43 10.14
CA ALA A 69 0.69 -50.57 9.56
C ALA A 69 0.32 -50.04 8.16
N ARG A 70 -0.29 -50.88 7.31
CA ARG A 70 -0.73 -50.46 5.98
C ARG A 70 -1.92 -49.50 6.05
N GLU A 71 -2.88 -49.78 6.92
CA GLU A 71 -4.04 -48.92 7.12
C GLU A 71 -3.64 -47.57 7.73
N GLN A 72 -2.73 -47.56 8.71
CA GLN A 72 -2.13 -46.34 9.24
C GLN A 72 -1.37 -45.55 8.17
N ALA A 73 -0.55 -46.20 7.36
CA ALA A 73 0.17 -45.52 6.28
C ALA A 73 -0.78 -44.89 5.25
N MET A 74 -1.89 -45.57 4.90
CA MET A 74 -2.92 -45.03 4.01
C MET A 74 -3.64 -43.84 4.64
N LEU A 75 -3.96 -43.91 5.95
CA LEU A 75 -4.57 -42.80 6.67
C LEU A 75 -3.63 -41.59 6.73
N GLU A 76 -2.36 -41.80 7.08
CA GLU A 76 -1.34 -40.76 7.13
C GLU A 76 -1.13 -40.10 5.76
N GLN A 77 -1.08 -40.90 4.68
CA GLN A 77 -1.01 -40.38 3.32
C GLN A 77 -2.23 -39.51 3.00
N SER A 78 -3.45 -39.97 3.31
CA SER A 78 -4.67 -39.21 3.04
C SER A 78 -4.71 -37.87 3.81
N LEU A 79 -4.26 -37.86 5.07
CA LEU A 79 -4.16 -36.65 5.88
C LEU A 79 -3.09 -35.70 5.33
N TYR A 80 -1.98 -36.24 4.85
CA TYR A 80 -0.93 -35.46 4.22
C TYR A 80 -1.40 -34.82 2.91
N GLU A 81 -2.09 -35.57 2.05
CA GLU A 81 -2.70 -35.06 0.82
C GLU A 81 -3.75 -33.98 1.12
N GLN A 82 -4.59 -34.18 2.14
CA GLN A 82 -5.54 -33.15 2.58
C GLN A 82 -4.84 -31.87 3.03
N ARG A 83 -3.77 -31.98 3.84
CA ARG A 83 -2.98 -30.82 4.28
C ARG A 83 -2.31 -30.12 3.11
N LEU A 84 -1.78 -30.86 2.13
CA LEU A 84 -1.20 -30.30 0.92
C LEU A 84 -2.24 -29.54 0.10
N ASN A 85 -3.44 -30.10 -0.06
CA ASN A 85 -4.53 -29.44 -0.77
C ASN A 85 -5.00 -28.17 -0.05
N GLN A 86 -5.09 -28.20 1.28
CA GLN A 86 -5.38 -27.01 2.09
C GLN A 86 -4.29 -25.94 1.92
N LEU A 87 -3.02 -26.32 2.00
CA LEU A 87 -1.90 -25.39 1.83
C LEU A 87 -1.87 -24.79 0.41
N ALA A 88 -2.18 -25.60 -0.61
CA ALA A 88 -2.29 -25.12 -1.99
C ALA A 88 -3.46 -24.13 -2.13
N ALA A 89 -4.62 -24.41 -1.54
CA ALA A 89 -5.77 -23.50 -1.55
C ALA A 89 -5.45 -22.18 -0.84
N ASP A 90 -4.81 -22.23 0.33
CA ASP A 90 -4.39 -21.03 1.08
C ASP A 90 -3.38 -20.20 0.27
N ARG A 91 -2.42 -20.85 -0.40
CA ARG A 91 -1.47 -20.18 -1.29
C ARG A 91 -2.19 -19.48 -2.43
N ASP A 92 -3.10 -20.18 -3.10
CA ASP A 92 -3.81 -19.64 -4.26
C ASP A 92 -4.72 -18.47 -3.85
N GLN A 93 -5.36 -18.56 -2.68
CA GLN A 93 -6.10 -17.44 -2.10
C GLN A 93 -5.20 -16.23 -1.85
N ARG A 94 -4.04 -16.43 -1.20
CA ARG A 94 -3.08 -15.34 -0.93
C ARG A 94 -2.55 -14.71 -2.22
N SER A 95 -2.29 -15.51 -3.26
CA SER A 95 -1.89 -15.01 -4.57
C SER A 95 -2.99 -14.14 -5.19
N ALA A 96 -4.24 -14.59 -5.15
CA ALA A 96 -5.38 -13.81 -5.65
C ALA A 96 -5.60 -12.49 -4.88
N GLU A 97 -5.43 -12.53 -3.55
CA GLU A 97 -5.48 -11.34 -2.70
C GLU A 97 -4.36 -10.35 -3.04
N ALA A 98 -3.12 -10.84 -3.21
CA ALA A 98 -1.97 -10.01 -3.59
C ALA A 98 -2.17 -9.36 -4.97
N GLU A 99 -2.64 -10.11 -5.96
CA GLU A 99 -2.98 -9.55 -7.27
C GLU A 99 -4.07 -8.48 -7.18
N SER A 100 -5.12 -8.71 -6.37
CA SER A 100 -6.17 -7.71 -6.17
C SER A 100 -5.63 -6.46 -5.48
N ALA A 101 -4.71 -6.60 -4.52
CA ALA A 101 -4.09 -5.47 -3.85
C ALA A 101 -3.22 -4.67 -4.83
N ILE A 102 -2.44 -5.34 -5.68
CA ILE A 102 -1.63 -4.72 -6.73
C ILE A 102 -2.51 -3.96 -7.73
N ARG A 103 -3.63 -4.55 -8.19
CA ARG A 103 -4.58 -3.86 -9.08
C ARG A 103 -5.16 -2.59 -8.46
N ARG A 104 -5.55 -2.65 -7.18
CA ARG A 104 -6.04 -1.48 -6.44
C ARG A 104 -4.95 -0.42 -6.29
N PHE A 105 -3.71 -0.83 -6.03
CA PHE A 105 -2.56 0.07 -5.93
C PHE A 105 -2.28 0.81 -7.25
N TYR A 106 -2.28 0.10 -8.39
CA TYR A 106 -2.13 0.75 -9.70
C TYR A 106 -3.29 1.72 -10.01
N THR A 107 -4.51 1.35 -9.64
CA THR A 107 -5.67 2.26 -9.78
C THR A 107 -5.50 3.52 -8.94
N ALA A 108 -5.00 3.39 -7.71
CA ALA A 108 -4.72 4.54 -6.85
C ALA A 108 -3.57 5.40 -7.40
N LEU A 109 -2.51 4.79 -7.95
CA LEU A 109 -1.41 5.51 -8.59
C LEU A 109 -1.87 6.33 -9.80
N ASP A 110 -2.73 5.76 -10.64
CA ASP A 110 -3.33 6.45 -11.77
C ASP A 110 -4.11 7.69 -11.29
N LYS A 111 -4.91 7.52 -10.23
CA LYS A 111 -5.65 8.63 -9.64
C LYS A 111 -4.76 9.73 -9.06
N VAL A 112 -3.64 9.37 -8.42
CA VAL A 112 -2.66 10.34 -7.92
C VAL A 112 -1.99 11.08 -9.09
N SER A 113 -1.68 10.38 -10.18
CA SER A 113 -1.12 10.98 -11.39
C SER A 113 -2.08 12.02 -11.99
N ASP A 114 -3.36 11.67 -12.14
CA ASP A 114 -4.41 12.61 -12.60
C ASP A 114 -4.48 13.87 -11.73
N MET A 115 -4.46 13.69 -10.40
CA MET A 115 -4.49 14.79 -9.45
C MET A 115 -3.24 15.68 -9.55
N GLN A 116 -2.06 15.09 -9.79
CA GLN A 116 -0.84 15.85 -10.00
C GLN A 116 -0.92 16.66 -11.29
N THR A 117 -1.45 16.09 -12.37
CA THR A 117 -1.69 16.84 -13.61
C THR A 117 -2.68 17.99 -13.40
N GLU A 118 -3.79 17.75 -12.70
CA GLU A 118 -4.77 18.80 -12.39
C GLU A 118 -4.14 19.90 -11.53
N LEU A 119 -3.38 19.54 -10.49
CA LEU A 119 -2.67 20.48 -9.62
C LEU A 119 -1.66 21.33 -10.39
N LEU A 120 -0.83 20.70 -11.24
CA LEU A 120 0.14 21.42 -12.07
C LEU A 120 -0.55 22.38 -13.03
N SER A 121 -1.63 21.96 -13.67
CA SER A 121 -2.42 22.84 -14.55
C SER A 121 -3.04 24.02 -13.80
N SER A 122 -3.47 23.81 -12.55
CA SER A 122 -3.99 24.87 -11.69
C SER A 122 -2.89 25.85 -11.26
N GLU A 123 -1.70 25.35 -10.94
CA GLU A 123 -0.55 26.18 -10.58
C GLU A 123 -0.04 27.01 -11.76
N GLU A 124 0.01 26.44 -12.97
CA GLU A 124 0.31 27.17 -14.20
C GLU A 124 -0.70 28.30 -14.42
N ARG A 125 -2.00 27.99 -14.30
CA ARG A 125 -3.05 29.00 -14.45
C ARG A 125 -2.96 30.11 -13.41
N ARG A 126 -2.58 29.79 -12.18
CA ARG A 126 -2.33 30.80 -11.15
C ARG A 126 -1.18 31.72 -11.54
N ARG A 127 -0.06 31.18 -12.02
CA ARG A 127 1.10 31.96 -12.50
C ARG A 127 0.77 32.83 -13.71
N GLU A 128 -0.03 32.33 -14.64
CA GLU A 128 -0.53 33.10 -15.78
C GLU A 128 -1.38 34.29 -15.31
N LEU A 129 -2.28 34.08 -14.35
CA LEU A 129 -3.11 35.15 -13.79
C LEU A 129 -2.28 36.18 -13.02
N GLU A 130 -1.29 35.75 -12.24
CA GLU A 130 -0.36 36.64 -11.54
C GLU A 130 0.40 37.53 -12.53
N THR A 131 0.96 36.94 -13.58
CA THR A 131 1.65 37.68 -14.65
C THR A 131 0.68 38.63 -15.38
N ALA A 132 -0.55 38.21 -15.65
CA ALA A 132 -1.55 39.05 -16.29
C ALA A 132 -1.93 40.26 -15.43
N ILE A 133 -2.03 40.09 -14.12
CA ILE A 133 -2.27 41.18 -13.17
C ILE A 133 -1.10 42.16 -13.18
N ASP A 134 0.14 41.69 -13.15
CA ASP A 134 1.33 42.56 -13.19
C ASP A 134 1.37 43.40 -14.47
N VAL A 135 1.05 42.79 -15.62
CA VAL A 135 0.95 43.51 -16.90
C VAL A 135 -0.19 44.54 -16.89
N LEU A 136 -1.36 44.20 -16.34
CA LEU A 136 -2.49 45.13 -16.23
C LEU A 136 -2.16 46.31 -15.30
N GLN A 137 -1.51 46.06 -14.17
CA GLN A 137 -1.04 47.11 -13.25
C GLN A 137 -0.01 48.02 -13.92
N GLY A 138 0.91 47.45 -14.71
CA GLY A 138 1.86 48.21 -15.52
C GLY A 138 1.16 49.15 -16.49
N LYS A 139 0.21 48.63 -17.28
CA LYS A 139 -0.60 49.42 -18.22
C LYS A 139 -1.41 50.51 -17.53
N LEU A 140 -2.02 50.22 -16.38
CA LEU A 140 -2.78 51.21 -15.61
C LEU A 140 -1.86 52.36 -15.14
N ARG A 141 -0.65 52.04 -14.68
CA ARG A 141 0.33 53.05 -14.27
C ARG A 141 0.78 53.93 -15.43
N ASP A 142 0.98 53.34 -16.61
CA ASP A 142 1.38 54.09 -17.81
C ASP A 142 0.22 54.99 -18.29
N ALA A 143 -1.01 54.48 -18.34
CA ALA A 143 -2.19 55.27 -18.67
C ALA A 143 -2.42 56.45 -17.70
N LEU A 144 -2.18 56.26 -16.40
CA LEU A 144 -2.23 57.35 -15.41
C LEU A 144 -1.16 58.42 -15.67
N ARG A 145 0.06 58.02 -16.06
CA ARG A 145 1.13 58.96 -16.41
C ARG A 145 0.81 59.76 -17.67
N ASP A 146 0.26 59.10 -18.69
CA ASP A 146 -0.16 59.76 -19.93
C ASP A 146 -1.26 60.79 -19.66
N ARG A 147 -2.24 60.44 -18.82
CA ARG A 147 -3.27 61.37 -18.34
C ARG A 147 -2.67 62.56 -17.58
N GLU A 148 -1.73 62.34 -16.67
CA GLU A 148 -1.06 63.42 -15.93
C GLU A 148 -0.28 64.34 -16.88
N ALA A 149 0.40 63.78 -17.88
CA ALA A 149 1.12 64.55 -18.89
C ALA A 149 0.16 65.39 -19.75
N ALA A 150 -0.95 64.80 -20.22
CA ALA A 150 -2.00 65.49 -20.96
C ALA A 150 -2.61 66.64 -20.12
N THR A 151 -2.89 66.40 -18.84
CA THR A 151 -3.43 67.40 -17.92
C THR A 151 -2.45 68.57 -17.74
N LYS A 152 -1.15 68.30 -17.52
CA LYS A 152 -0.12 69.35 -17.42
C LYS A 152 0.02 70.17 -18.70
N ARG A 153 -0.09 69.55 -19.88
CA ARG A 153 -0.09 70.27 -21.17
C ARG A 153 -1.29 71.18 -21.27
N ALA A 154 -2.49 70.70 -20.92
CA ALA A 154 -3.70 71.52 -20.92
C ALA A 154 -3.59 72.71 -19.96
N ASP A 155 -3.07 72.51 -18.74
CA ASP A 155 -2.87 73.59 -17.76
C ASP A 155 -1.85 74.63 -18.25
N ALA A 156 -0.75 74.19 -18.89
CA ALA A 156 0.26 75.10 -19.46
C ALA A 156 -0.32 75.97 -20.59
N LEU A 157 -1.12 75.37 -21.48
CA LEU A 157 -1.80 76.08 -22.57
C LEU A 157 -2.84 77.07 -22.02
N ALA A 158 -3.58 76.69 -20.97
CA ALA A 158 -4.53 77.58 -20.29
C ALA A 158 -3.81 78.79 -19.65
N ALA A 159 -2.64 78.59 -19.03
CA ALA A 159 -1.83 79.66 -18.47
C ALA A 159 -1.24 80.60 -19.54
N GLU A 160 -0.90 80.08 -20.72
CA GLU A 160 -0.45 80.87 -21.87
C GLU A 160 -1.57 81.75 -22.44
N LEU A 161 -2.78 81.21 -22.58
CA LEU A 161 -3.99 81.98 -22.93
C LEU A 161 -4.28 83.11 -21.93
N GLY A 162 -4.16 82.84 -20.63
CA GLY A 162 -4.33 83.85 -19.59
C GLY A 162 -3.32 85.01 -19.69
N ARG A 163 -2.08 84.73 -20.12
CA ARG A 163 -1.06 85.76 -20.36
C ARG A 163 -1.36 86.59 -21.63
N LEU A 164 -1.75 85.94 -22.72
CA LEU A 164 -2.07 86.59 -24.00
C LEU A 164 -3.31 87.50 -23.92
N THR A 165 -4.33 87.09 -23.17
CA THR A 165 -5.55 87.88 -22.95
C THR A 165 -5.36 89.08 -22.00
N GLY A 166 -4.33 89.05 -21.14
CA GLY A 166 -4.00 90.14 -20.22
C GLY A 166 -3.24 91.32 -20.84
N SER A 167 -2.66 91.14 -22.04
CA SER A 167 -1.89 92.17 -22.75
C SER A 167 -2.68 92.77 -23.91
N VAL A 168 -3.81 93.46 -23.63
CA VAL A 168 -4.56 94.16 -24.67
C VAL A 168 -3.85 95.47 -25.02
N ARG A 169 -3.02 95.45 -26.06
CA ARG A 169 -2.70 96.64 -26.87
C ARG A 169 -2.54 96.21 -28.34
N THR A 170 -3.36 96.80 -29.20
CA THR A 170 -3.80 96.26 -30.49
C THR A 170 -2.94 96.68 -31.69
N THR A 171 -2.52 95.72 -32.52
CA THR A 171 -2.26 95.94 -33.96
C THR A 171 -2.88 94.81 -34.81
N ALA A 172 -3.25 95.11 -36.06
CA ALA A 172 -4.04 94.21 -36.92
C ALA A 172 -3.30 92.91 -37.33
N GLY A 173 -1.96 92.90 -37.28
CA GLY A 173 -1.16 91.68 -37.51
C GLY A 173 -1.23 90.70 -36.34
N GLU A 174 -1.34 91.19 -35.10
CA GLU A 174 -1.51 90.35 -33.90
C GLU A 174 -2.90 89.71 -33.81
N LEU A 175 -3.93 90.26 -34.47
CA LEU A 175 -5.27 89.65 -34.48
C LEU A 175 -5.32 88.36 -35.31
N ASP A 176 -4.59 88.31 -36.42
CA ASP A 176 -4.46 87.08 -37.22
C ASP A 176 -3.54 86.06 -36.54
N GLU A 177 -2.47 86.52 -35.87
CA GLU A 177 -1.61 85.67 -35.04
C GLU A 177 -2.34 85.11 -33.82
N LEU A 178 -3.16 85.93 -33.14
CA LEU A 178 -4.01 85.51 -32.03
C LEU A 178 -5.09 84.53 -32.52
N ARG A 179 -5.66 84.74 -33.71
CA ARG A 179 -6.58 83.78 -34.33
C ARG A 179 -5.90 82.46 -34.63
N ALA A 180 -4.75 82.47 -35.29
CA ALA A 180 -3.99 81.26 -35.61
C ALA A 180 -3.56 80.51 -34.35
N THR A 181 -3.16 81.24 -33.30
CA THR A 181 -2.81 80.66 -32.00
C THR A 181 -4.05 80.07 -31.32
N THR A 182 -5.19 80.76 -31.36
CA THR A 182 -6.45 80.25 -30.78
C THR A 182 -6.95 79.01 -31.52
N ASP A 183 -6.84 78.96 -32.85
CA ASP A 183 -7.20 77.80 -33.68
C ASP A 183 -6.27 76.60 -33.40
N TYR A 184 -4.97 76.85 -33.30
CA TYR A 184 -4.00 75.83 -32.92
C TYR A 184 -4.29 75.29 -31.52
N LEU A 185 -4.57 76.16 -30.55
CA LEU A 185 -4.91 75.76 -29.19
C LEU A 185 -6.25 75.03 -29.11
N ALA A 186 -7.26 75.44 -29.88
CA ALA A 186 -8.53 74.75 -29.98
C ALA A 186 -8.33 73.33 -30.56
N THR A 187 -7.45 73.19 -31.55
CA THR A 187 -7.07 71.88 -32.12
C THR A 187 -6.39 71.01 -31.07
N VAL A 188 -5.34 71.51 -30.40
CA VAL A 188 -4.61 70.77 -29.37
C VAL A 188 -5.49 70.42 -28.17
N LEU A 189 -6.40 71.30 -27.75
CA LEU A 189 -7.37 71.01 -26.67
C LEU A 189 -8.38 69.94 -27.08
N THR A 190 -8.81 69.95 -28.34
CA THR A 190 -9.71 68.92 -28.87
C THR A 190 -9.01 67.56 -28.94
N GLU A 191 -7.77 67.52 -29.42
CA GLU A 191 -6.93 66.31 -29.41
C GLU A 191 -6.66 65.82 -27.99
N THR A 192 -6.31 66.71 -27.06
CA THR A 192 -6.04 66.35 -25.66
C THR A 192 -7.30 65.85 -24.94
N ALA A 193 -8.47 66.44 -25.23
CA ALA A 193 -9.73 65.98 -24.69
C ALA A 193 -10.08 64.57 -25.21
N ALA A 194 -9.86 64.31 -26.51
CA ALA A 194 -10.03 62.99 -27.10
C ALA A 194 -9.07 61.96 -26.48
N GLU A 195 -7.77 62.28 -26.35
CA GLU A 195 -6.79 61.40 -25.69
C GLU A 195 -7.16 61.11 -24.23
N ARG A 196 -7.68 62.12 -23.50
CA ARG A 196 -8.15 61.94 -22.12
C ARG A 196 -9.34 61.00 -22.05
N ASP A 197 -10.31 61.17 -22.94
CA ASP A 197 -11.52 60.34 -22.94
C ASP A 197 -11.18 58.89 -23.33
N ASP A 198 -10.28 58.69 -24.29
CA ASP A 198 -9.74 57.37 -24.64
C ASP A 198 -8.99 56.73 -23.46
N ALA A 199 -8.17 57.50 -22.74
CA ALA A 199 -7.46 57.02 -21.56
C ALA A 199 -8.42 56.65 -20.42
N VAL A 200 -9.51 57.41 -20.22
CA VAL A 200 -10.56 57.08 -19.24
C VAL A 200 -11.28 55.79 -19.62
N LEU A 201 -11.64 55.63 -20.90
CA LEU A 201 -12.27 54.40 -21.39
C LEU A 201 -11.34 53.19 -21.21
N ALA A 202 -10.05 53.33 -21.53
CA ALA A 202 -9.05 52.29 -21.32
C ALA A 202 -8.87 51.93 -19.84
N ALA A 203 -8.92 52.91 -18.93
CA ALA A 203 -8.85 52.67 -17.49
C ALA A 203 -10.08 51.93 -16.97
N LEU A 204 -11.28 52.30 -17.42
CA LEU A 204 -12.53 51.62 -17.05
C LEU A 204 -12.54 50.15 -17.54
N ASP A 205 -12.13 49.89 -18.78
CA ASP A 205 -12.00 48.52 -19.31
C ASP A 205 -10.94 47.71 -18.54
N ALA A 206 -9.81 48.32 -18.19
CA ALA A 206 -8.78 47.65 -17.38
C ALA A 206 -9.29 47.30 -15.97
N GLU A 207 -10.06 48.19 -15.34
CA GLU A 207 -10.70 47.96 -14.03
C GLU A 207 -11.69 46.79 -14.10
N ASP A 208 -12.58 46.78 -15.10
CA ASP A 208 -13.55 45.69 -15.30
C ASP A 208 -12.87 44.34 -15.51
N ARG A 209 -11.80 44.31 -16.32
CA ARG A 209 -10.99 43.10 -16.54
C ARG A 209 -10.30 42.65 -15.25
N ALA A 210 -9.75 43.57 -14.46
CA ALA A 210 -9.12 43.24 -13.19
C ALA A 210 -10.15 42.67 -12.19
N GLN A 211 -11.37 43.20 -12.15
CA GLN A 211 -12.45 42.67 -11.33
C GLN A 211 -12.88 41.28 -11.77
N ASP A 212 -12.97 41.02 -13.08
CA ASP A 212 -13.30 39.69 -13.61
C ASP A 212 -12.22 38.66 -13.29
N VAL A 213 -10.94 39.01 -13.49
CA VAL A 213 -9.80 38.17 -13.10
C VAL A 213 -9.82 37.85 -11.61
N ARG A 214 -10.07 38.84 -10.75
CA ARG A 214 -10.18 38.64 -9.30
C ARG A 214 -11.33 37.69 -8.95
N ARG A 215 -12.48 37.81 -9.60
CA ARG A 215 -13.61 36.87 -9.42
C ARG A 215 -13.23 35.45 -9.83
N ARG A 216 -12.57 35.27 -10.97
CA ARG A 216 -12.11 33.97 -11.45
C ARG A 216 -11.09 33.34 -10.50
N LEU A 217 -10.19 34.14 -9.92
CA LEU A 217 -9.22 33.67 -8.93
C LEU A 217 -9.93 33.14 -7.67
N LEU A 218 -10.90 33.89 -7.14
CA LEU A 218 -11.68 33.46 -5.97
C LEU A 218 -12.45 32.17 -6.26
N LEU A 219 -13.13 32.09 -7.41
CA LEU A 219 -13.84 30.87 -7.83
C LEU A 219 -12.89 29.68 -8.01
N ALA A 220 -11.68 29.91 -8.52
CA ALA A 220 -10.67 28.87 -8.66
C ALA A 220 -10.17 28.39 -7.30
N GLN A 221 -9.90 29.31 -6.36
CA GLN A 221 -9.52 28.97 -4.99
C GLN A 221 -10.59 28.14 -4.28
N GLU A 222 -11.85 28.60 -4.34
CA GLU A 222 -12.99 27.91 -3.71
C GLU A 222 -13.22 26.52 -4.34
N ARG A 223 -12.98 26.37 -5.65
CA ARG A 223 -13.03 25.08 -6.34
C ARG A 223 -11.89 24.16 -5.88
N SER A 224 -10.66 24.67 -5.78
CA SER A 224 -9.52 23.90 -5.30
C SER A 224 -9.72 23.42 -3.86
N GLU A 225 -10.16 24.29 -2.95
CA GLU A 225 -10.49 23.91 -1.57
C GLU A 225 -11.53 22.79 -1.51
N ARG A 226 -12.59 22.90 -2.34
CA ARG A 226 -13.62 21.87 -2.43
C ARG A 226 -13.08 20.54 -2.98
N VAL A 227 -12.16 20.60 -3.95
CA VAL A 227 -11.49 19.40 -4.50
C VAL A 227 -10.62 18.76 -3.42
N PHE A 228 -9.80 19.54 -2.72
CA PHE A 228 -8.96 19.03 -1.62
C PHE A 228 -9.78 18.40 -0.49
N ALA A 229 -10.86 19.04 -0.05
CA ALA A 229 -11.74 18.47 0.97
C ALA A 229 -12.35 17.12 0.54
N ARG A 230 -12.82 17.01 -0.72
CA ARG A 230 -13.34 15.75 -1.26
C ARG A 230 -12.27 14.66 -1.38
N LEU A 231 -11.04 15.05 -1.69
CA LEU A 231 -9.91 14.13 -1.76
C LEU A 231 -9.49 13.67 -0.37
N GLU A 232 -9.49 14.56 0.63
CA GLU A 232 -9.24 14.22 2.02
C GLU A 232 -10.29 13.22 2.54
N ASP A 233 -11.57 13.48 2.29
CA ASP A 233 -12.66 12.54 2.63
C ASP A 233 -12.48 11.19 1.93
N ALA A 234 -12.16 11.18 0.62
CA ALA A 234 -11.97 9.95 -0.13
C ALA A 234 -10.73 9.15 0.33
N ILE A 235 -9.65 9.84 0.68
CA ILE A 235 -8.43 9.23 1.22
C ILE A 235 -8.69 8.67 2.62
N ALA A 236 -9.38 9.41 3.49
CA ALA A 236 -9.73 8.94 4.84
C ALA A 236 -10.52 7.63 4.78
N VAL A 237 -11.55 7.56 3.94
CA VAL A 237 -12.35 6.33 3.73
C VAL A 237 -11.51 5.17 3.19
N SER A 238 -10.49 5.46 2.37
CA SER A 238 -9.65 4.45 1.74
C SER A 238 -8.49 3.94 2.61
N VAL A 239 -7.98 4.79 3.53
CA VAL A 239 -6.82 4.49 4.39
C VAL A 239 -7.24 3.87 5.74
N GLU A 240 -8.41 4.23 6.26
CA GLU A 240 -8.92 3.73 7.56
C GLU A 240 -8.98 2.19 7.65
N PRO A 241 -9.39 1.43 6.61
CA PRO A 241 -9.36 -0.03 6.66
C PRO A 241 -7.92 -0.59 6.73
N LEU A 242 -6.99 0.05 6.04
CA LEU A 242 -5.58 -0.37 5.95
C LEU A 242 -4.88 -0.14 7.30
N GLU A 243 -5.15 1.01 7.92
CA GLU A 243 -4.65 1.36 9.25
C GLU A 243 -5.09 0.36 10.33
N LYS A 244 -6.36 -0.08 10.26
CA LYS A 244 -6.93 -1.09 11.16
C LYS A 244 -6.25 -2.46 11.01
N VAL A 245 -5.82 -2.83 9.80
CA VAL A 245 -5.09 -4.07 9.56
C VAL A 245 -3.65 -3.98 10.10
N PHE A 246 -2.93 -2.88 9.83
CA PHE A 246 -1.58 -2.69 10.38
C PHE A 246 -1.56 -2.73 11.90
N ARG A 247 -2.53 -2.06 12.53
CA ARG A 247 -2.67 -2.05 14.00
C ARG A 247 -2.98 -3.44 14.57
N LYS A 248 -3.78 -4.27 13.85
CA LYS A 248 -4.07 -5.66 14.25
C LYS A 248 -2.82 -6.57 14.20
N VAL A 249 -1.84 -6.26 13.36
CA VAL A 249 -0.58 -7.01 13.24
C VAL A 249 0.50 -6.47 14.20
N GLY A 250 0.17 -5.48 15.04
CA GLY A 250 1.10 -4.87 16.00
C GLY A 250 2.07 -3.86 15.38
N LEU A 251 1.82 -3.43 14.14
CA LEU A 251 2.57 -2.38 13.47
C LEU A 251 1.91 -1.03 13.72
N ASP A 252 2.72 -0.01 14.02
CA ASP A 252 2.28 1.37 14.20
C ASP A 252 2.29 2.10 12.83
N PRO A 253 1.11 2.39 12.24
CA PRO A 253 1.01 3.04 10.95
C PRO A 253 1.62 4.45 10.94
N ASP A 254 1.59 5.17 12.06
CA ASP A 254 2.16 6.52 12.15
C ASP A 254 3.68 6.50 12.02
N ARG A 255 4.33 5.48 12.60
CA ARG A 255 5.79 5.26 12.45
C ARG A 255 6.19 4.91 11.02
N LEU A 256 5.36 4.13 10.31
CA LEU A 256 5.61 3.78 8.91
C LEU A 256 5.50 5.02 8.01
N ILE A 257 4.47 5.83 8.20
CA ILE A 257 4.28 7.09 7.46
C ILE A 257 5.42 8.08 7.77
N ALA A 258 5.84 8.20 9.02
CA ALA A 258 6.96 9.06 9.41
C ALA A 258 8.28 8.62 8.76
N THR A 259 8.52 7.31 8.65
CA THR A 259 9.73 6.76 8.01
C THR A 259 9.75 7.04 6.50
N VAL A 260 8.60 6.89 5.82
CA VAL A 260 8.46 7.21 4.40
C VAL A 260 8.57 8.72 4.15
N ARG A 261 7.95 9.55 5.01
CA ARG A 261 8.05 11.01 4.94
C ARG A 261 9.49 11.51 5.14
N ALA A 262 10.25 10.88 6.03
CA ALA A 262 11.67 11.18 6.23
C ALA A 262 12.54 10.78 5.01
N GLY A 263 12.16 9.72 4.30
CA GLY A 263 12.80 9.33 3.03
C GLY A 263 12.39 10.18 1.83
N TYR A 264 11.25 10.87 1.89
CA TYR A 264 10.72 11.73 0.84
C TYR A 264 10.93 13.21 1.19
N SER A 265 12.18 13.63 1.31
CA SER A 265 12.52 15.05 1.14
C SER A 265 12.39 15.36 -0.35
N GLY A 266 11.49 16.26 -0.74
CA GLY A 266 11.08 16.59 -2.12
C GLY A 266 12.19 17.14 -3.04
N GLN A 267 13.27 16.40 -3.19
CA GLN A 267 14.34 16.65 -4.13
C GLN A 267 14.57 15.34 -4.88
N GLY A 268 14.26 15.36 -6.19
CA GLY A 268 14.36 14.20 -7.07
C GLY A 268 15.60 13.37 -6.78
N GLY A 269 15.38 12.07 -6.60
CA GLY A 269 16.43 11.13 -6.22
C GLY A 269 17.66 11.28 -7.13
N PRO A 270 18.87 11.09 -6.58
CA PRO A 270 20.11 11.25 -7.34
C PRO A 270 20.05 10.37 -8.59
N LEU A 271 20.21 11.00 -9.76
CA LEU A 271 20.42 10.34 -11.04
C LEU A 271 21.61 9.40 -10.89
N THR A 272 21.34 8.13 -10.61
CA THR A 272 22.35 7.09 -10.66
C THR A 272 22.72 6.94 -12.13
N PRO A 273 23.98 7.17 -12.52
CA PRO A 273 24.39 6.96 -13.89
C PRO A 273 24.19 5.48 -14.23
N ILE A 274 23.44 5.22 -15.29
CA ILE A 274 23.27 3.88 -15.86
C ILE A 274 24.66 3.38 -16.24
N ALA A 275 25.22 2.47 -15.43
CA ALA A 275 26.39 1.71 -15.84
C ALA A 275 25.94 0.73 -16.92
N MET A 276 26.25 1.04 -18.18
CA MET A 276 26.13 0.09 -19.27
C MET A 276 27.06 -1.11 -19.00
N SER A 277 26.45 -2.27 -18.75
CA SER A 277 27.15 -3.55 -18.76
C SER A 277 27.37 -3.97 -20.21
N THR A 278 28.57 -3.72 -20.72
CA THR A 278 29.05 -4.32 -21.98
C THR A 278 29.86 -5.56 -21.65
N LYS A 279 29.19 -6.69 -21.42
CA LYS A 279 29.81 -8.00 -21.61
C LYS A 279 28.80 -8.96 -22.25
N GLY A 280 29.20 -9.49 -23.40
CA GLY A 280 28.68 -10.75 -23.94
C GLY A 280 29.26 -11.95 -23.21
#